data_AF-A0A1G1MWX2-F1
#
_entry.id   AF-A0A1G1MWX2-F1
#
_cell.length_a   1.000
_cell.length_b   1.000
_cell.length_c   1.000
_cell.angle_alpha   90.00
_cell.angle_beta   90.00
_cell.angle_gamma   90.00
#
_symmetry.space_group_name_H-M   'P 1'
#
loop_
_entity.id
_entity.type
_entity.pdbx_description
1 polymer ?
#
loop_
_entity_poly.entity_id
_entity_poly.type
_entity_poly.pdbx_seq_one_letter_code
_entity_poly.pdbx_strand_id
1 'polypeptide(L)'
;MLRSVWAAGAYPLLIDQRHNFVYGGANAIKKERFEKANIRQFLNGALNDSFAFTNAIKRIGLQIYFVPQCIVVSHEDSTLAETFEFTNRQTITTRIYSPPFWRTVFLTYCFSNAILVAGFLILVLSIIGKTVAILPGILMMSLVPLEMANAAYLLPVVQQMIPEHSAQIEKLKWKYYLVTPLASILIMINSIVSLTTNEFTWRGVRYRLVSPTKTEVLSKDN
;
A
#
# COMPACT_ATOMS: atom_id res chain seq x y z
N MET A 1 -12.94 -6.34 -1.83
CA MET A 1 -13.05 -4.87 -1.95
C MET A 1 -11.92 -4.15 -1.22
N LEU A 2 -11.78 -4.28 0.10
CA LEU A 2 -10.73 -3.59 0.88
C LEU A 2 -9.31 -3.85 0.36
N ARG A 3 -8.98 -5.11 0.03
CA ARG A 3 -7.71 -5.48 -0.61
C ARG A 3 -7.48 -4.77 -1.95
N SER A 4 -8.52 -4.55 -2.74
CA SER A 4 -8.46 -3.84 -4.02
C SER A 4 -8.19 -2.35 -3.82
N VAL A 5 -8.83 -1.73 -2.82
CA VAL A 5 -8.57 -0.34 -2.41
C VAL A 5 -7.11 -0.17 -1.99
N TRP A 6 -6.60 -1.09 -1.17
CA TRP A 6 -5.19 -1.12 -0.76
C TRP A 6 -4.25 -1.16 -1.98
N ALA A 7 -4.49 -2.08 -2.91
CA ALA A 7 -3.67 -2.23 -4.10
C ALA A 7 -3.71 -0.98 -5.00
N ALA A 8 -4.89 -0.39 -5.19
CA ALA A 8 -5.06 0.83 -5.99
C ALA A 8 -4.29 2.03 -5.41
N GLY A 9 -4.13 2.09 -4.08
CA GLY A 9 -3.36 3.13 -3.41
C GLY A 9 -1.87 3.17 -3.81
N ALA A 10 -1.32 2.10 -4.38
CA ALA A 10 0.06 2.08 -4.87
C ALA A 10 0.22 2.71 -6.26
N TYR A 11 -0.84 2.87 -7.06
CA TYR A 11 -0.71 3.32 -8.45
C TYR A 11 -0.16 4.74 -8.60
N PRO A 12 -0.57 5.75 -7.80
CA PRO A 12 0.05 7.08 -7.88
C PRO A 12 1.56 7.03 -7.64
N LEU A 13 2.03 6.13 -6.76
CA LEU A 13 3.45 5.94 -6.48
C LEU A 13 4.21 5.30 -7.64
N LEU A 14 3.59 4.38 -8.39
CA LEU A 14 4.23 3.77 -9.55
C LEU A 14 4.49 4.79 -10.67
N ILE A 15 3.62 5.80 -10.80
CA ILE A 15 3.73 6.85 -11.81
C ILE A 15 4.81 7.88 -11.46
N ASP A 16 5.03 8.16 -10.17
CA ASP A 16 6.05 9.12 -9.73
C ASP A 16 7.48 8.59 -9.92
N GLN A 17 8.15 9.01 -10.99
CA GLN A 17 9.50 8.58 -11.35
C GLN A 17 10.54 8.71 -10.22
N ARG A 18 10.35 9.66 -9.28
CA ARG A 18 11.32 9.84 -8.19
C ARG A 18 11.18 8.74 -7.14
N HIS A 19 9.95 8.39 -6.79
CA HIS A 19 9.66 7.51 -5.65
C HIS A 19 9.16 6.13 -6.07
N ASN A 20 8.89 5.90 -7.36
CA ASN A 20 8.37 4.63 -7.87
C ASN A 20 9.29 3.45 -7.60
N PHE A 21 8.72 2.27 -7.77
CA PHE A 21 9.38 0.99 -7.59
C PHE A 21 8.94 0.04 -8.70
N VAL A 22 9.70 -1.03 -8.87
CA VAL A 22 9.44 -2.06 -9.87
C VAL A 22 8.17 -2.82 -9.49
N TYR A 23 7.17 -2.82 -10.37
CA TYR A 23 5.91 -3.53 -10.18
C TYR A 23 6.13 -5.05 -10.31
N GLY A 24 5.67 -5.86 -9.36
CA GLY A 24 5.94 -7.31 -9.34
C GLY A 24 5.22 -8.16 -10.38
N GLY A 25 4.35 -7.59 -11.23
CA GLY A 25 3.59 -8.36 -12.21
C GLY A 25 4.35 -8.62 -13.51
N ALA A 26 4.84 -7.56 -14.16
CA ALA A 26 5.53 -7.66 -15.44
C ALA A 26 6.62 -6.59 -15.55
N ASN A 27 7.85 -7.01 -15.90
CA ASN A 27 9.02 -6.12 -15.98
C ASN A 27 9.88 -6.46 -17.20
N ALA A 28 10.54 -5.44 -17.74
CA ALA A 28 11.52 -5.59 -18.81
C ALA A 28 12.79 -4.78 -18.49
N ILE A 29 13.96 -5.38 -18.73
CA ILE A 29 15.26 -4.74 -18.54
C ILE A 29 16.26 -5.22 -19.59
N LYS A 30 17.10 -4.32 -20.11
CA LYS A 30 18.21 -4.71 -21.00
C LYS A 30 19.24 -5.53 -20.23
N LYS A 31 19.74 -6.62 -20.83
CA LYS A 31 20.77 -7.49 -20.22
C LYS A 31 21.97 -6.70 -19.69
N GLU A 32 22.50 -5.76 -20.47
CA GLU A 32 23.62 -4.91 -20.04
C GLU A 32 23.32 -4.15 -18.73
N ARG A 33 22.08 -3.64 -18.57
CA ARG A 33 21.68 -2.92 -17.35
C ARG A 33 21.47 -3.87 -16.17
N PHE A 34 20.94 -5.06 -16.41
CA PHE A 34 20.81 -6.11 -15.40
C PHE A 34 22.18 -6.48 -14.81
N GLU A 35 23.18 -6.72 -15.67
CA GLU A 35 24.54 -7.04 -15.24
C GLU A 35 25.20 -5.84 -14.53
N LYS A 36 25.08 -4.63 -15.10
CA LYS A 36 25.64 -3.40 -14.49
C LYS A 36 25.08 -3.10 -13.10
N ALA A 37 23.80 -3.37 -12.87
CA ALA A 37 23.15 -3.19 -11.56
C ALA A 37 23.43 -4.35 -10.58
N ASN A 38 24.12 -5.41 -11.04
CA ASN A 38 24.37 -6.63 -10.28
C ASN A 38 23.11 -7.21 -9.62
N ILE A 39 22.00 -7.23 -10.37
CA ILE A 39 20.66 -7.58 -9.83
C ILE A 39 20.64 -8.97 -9.21
N ARG A 40 21.41 -9.92 -9.77
CA ARG A 40 21.55 -11.28 -9.24
C ARG A 40 22.00 -11.29 -7.78
N GLN A 41 22.91 -10.38 -7.39
CA GLN A 41 23.35 -10.28 -6.00
C GLN A 41 22.21 -9.80 -5.09
N PHE A 42 21.39 -8.85 -5.55
CA PHE A 42 20.24 -8.34 -4.77
C PHE A 42 19.11 -9.36 -4.64
N LEU A 43 18.91 -10.21 -5.65
CA LEU A 43 17.93 -11.29 -5.59
C LEU A 43 18.34 -12.40 -4.61
N ASN A 44 19.65 -12.59 -4.40
CA ASN A 44 20.13 -13.60 -3.47
C ASN A 44 19.76 -13.22 -2.02
N GLY A 45 18.81 -13.95 -1.43
CA GLY A 45 18.32 -13.71 -0.07
C GLY A 45 17.18 -12.68 0.04
N ALA A 46 16.75 -12.07 -1.06
CA ALA A 46 15.57 -11.22 -1.07
C ALA A 46 14.28 -12.04 -1.00
N LEU A 47 13.25 -11.48 -0.34
CA LEU A 47 11.92 -12.07 -0.29
C LEU A 47 11.22 -12.01 -1.66
N ASN A 48 11.32 -10.85 -2.33
CA ASN A 48 10.71 -10.61 -3.63
C ASN A 48 11.65 -9.86 -4.57
N ASP A 49 11.34 -9.95 -5.85
CA ASP A 49 12.04 -9.31 -6.94
C ASP A 49 11.76 -7.80 -7.04
N SER A 50 10.53 -7.33 -6.78
CA SER A 50 10.14 -5.92 -6.88
C SER A 50 11.13 -4.98 -6.19
N PHE A 51 11.37 -5.16 -4.89
CA PHE A 51 12.27 -4.26 -4.18
C PHE A 51 13.75 -4.57 -4.41
N ALA A 52 14.10 -5.83 -4.70
CA ALA A 52 15.47 -6.19 -5.08
C ALA A 52 15.89 -5.46 -6.37
N PHE A 53 15.05 -5.49 -7.41
CA PHE A 53 15.26 -4.74 -8.64
C PHE A 53 15.24 -3.24 -8.39
N THR A 54 14.27 -2.73 -7.62
CA THR A 54 14.16 -1.30 -7.31
C THR A 54 15.44 -0.77 -6.70
N ASN A 55 15.95 -1.44 -5.67
CA ASN A 55 17.15 -1.02 -4.95
C ASN A 55 18.40 -1.15 -5.82
N ALA A 56 18.51 -2.22 -6.62
CA ALA A 56 19.64 -2.40 -7.54
C ALA A 56 19.69 -1.32 -8.64
N ILE A 57 18.54 -1.02 -9.27
CA ILE A 57 18.42 -0.04 -10.37
C ILE A 57 18.66 1.38 -9.84
N LYS A 58 18.00 1.76 -8.74
CA LYS A 58 18.14 3.10 -8.16
C LYS A 58 19.55 3.35 -7.61
N ARG A 59 20.23 2.33 -7.09
CA ARG A 59 21.63 2.45 -6.60
C ARG A 59 22.61 2.90 -7.68
N ILE A 60 22.38 2.53 -8.94
CA ILE A 60 23.22 2.95 -10.07
C ILE A 60 22.66 4.18 -10.81
N GLY A 61 21.68 4.88 -10.21
CA GLY A 61 21.10 6.12 -10.73
C GLY A 61 20.16 5.95 -11.92
N LEU A 62 19.73 4.73 -12.23
CA LEU A 62 18.77 4.48 -13.30
C LEU A 62 17.33 4.74 -12.85
N GLN A 63 16.50 5.14 -13.80
CA GLN A 63 15.08 5.38 -13.59
C GLN A 63 14.27 4.11 -13.84
N ILE A 64 13.14 3.98 -13.13
CA ILE A 64 12.14 2.96 -13.37
C ILE A 64 10.99 3.64 -14.11
N TYR A 65 10.53 3.04 -15.20
CA TYR A 65 9.38 3.53 -15.97
C TYR A 65 8.21 2.58 -15.79
N PHE A 66 7.10 3.11 -15.30
CA PHE A 66 5.86 2.36 -15.17
C PHE A 66 5.06 2.44 -16.47
N VAL A 67 4.63 1.28 -16.97
CA VAL A 67 3.80 1.13 -18.17
C VAL A 67 2.42 0.65 -17.71
N PRO A 68 1.41 1.54 -17.63
CA PRO A 68 0.13 1.18 -17.01
C PRO A 68 -0.61 0.04 -17.72
N GLN A 69 -0.40 -0.13 -19.02
CA GLN A 69 -0.97 -1.20 -19.85
C GLN A 69 -0.46 -2.61 -19.46
N CYS A 70 0.58 -2.69 -18.62
CA CYS A 70 1.14 -3.95 -18.14
C CYS A 70 0.58 -4.36 -16.76
N ILE A 71 -0.41 -3.66 -16.21
CA ILE A 71 -1.11 -4.12 -15.02
C ILE A 71 -1.93 -5.37 -15.37
N VAL A 72 -1.76 -6.42 -14.56
CA VAL A 72 -2.54 -7.66 -14.68
C VAL A 72 -3.58 -7.70 -13.56
N VAL A 73 -4.84 -7.97 -13.92
CA VAL A 73 -5.90 -8.20 -12.95
C VAL A 73 -5.73 -9.58 -12.34
N SER A 74 -5.65 -9.62 -11.01
CA SER A 74 -5.72 -10.86 -10.24
C SER A 74 -7.10 -10.97 -9.60
N HIS A 75 -7.84 -12.01 -9.97
CA HIS A 75 -9.12 -12.36 -9.35
C HIS A 75 -8.85 -13.29 -8.18
N GLU A 76 -8.78 -12.72 -6.98
CA GLU A 76 -8.70 -13.47 -5.74
C GLU A 76 -9.80 -13.01 -4.80
N ASP A 77 -10.69 -13.94 -4.43
CA ASP A 77 -11.53 -13.75 -3.27
C ASP A 77 -10.64 -13.79 -2.02
N SER A 78 -10.97 -12.93 -1.07
CA SER A 78 -10.25 -12.88 0.21
C SER A 78 -11.21 -12.53 1.33
N THR A 79 -11.10 -13.30 2.40
CA THR A 79 -11.67 -12.97 3.71
C THR A 79 -10.98 -11.73 4.28
N LEU A 80 -11.55 -11.17 5.36
CA LEU A 80 -10.91 -10.08 6.09
C LEU A 80 -9.55 -10.53 6.66
N ALA A 81 -9.47 -11.75 7.22
CA ALA A 81 -8.24 -12.29 7.79
C ALA A 81 -7.12 -12.38 6.74
N GLU A 82 -7.42 -12.92 5.55
CA GLU A 82 -6.46 -13.00 4.44
C GLU A 82 -6.08 -11.60 3.91
N THR A 83 -7.02 -10.64 3.94
CA THR A 83 -6.72 -9.23 3.60
C THR A 83 -5.74 -8.62 4.61
N PHE A 84 -5.95 -8.84 5.91
CA PHE A 84 -5.03 -8.38 6.96
C PHE A 84 -3.66 -9.03 6.82
N GLU A 85 -3.59 -10.36 6.62
CA GLU A 85 -2.32 -11.06 6.39
C GLU A 85 -1.58 -10.49 5.18
N PHE A 86 -2.29 -10.34 4.05
CA PHE A 86 -1.73 -9.79 2.81
C PHE A 86 -1.18 -8.37 3.02
N THR A 87 -1.98 -7.49 3.59
CA THR A 87 -1.62 -6.07 3.73
C THR A 87 -0.53 -5.87 4.78
N ASN A 88 -0.56 -6.61 5.88
CA ASN A 88 0.51 -6.60 6.89
C ASN A 88 1.85 -7.07 6.29
N ARG A 89 1.84 -8.15 5.49
CA ARG A 89 3.05 -8.60 4.76
C ARG A 89 3.61 -7.50 3.84
N GLN A 90 2.76 -6.81 3.09
CA GLN A 90 3.19 -5.70 2.22
C GLN A 90 3.78 -4.54 3.04
N THR A 91 3.17 -4.21 4.18
CA THR A 91 3.68 -3.15 5.07
C THR A 91 5.01 -3.51 5.72
N ILE A 92 5.18 -4.74 6.22
CA ILE A 92 6.45 -5.24 6.78
C ILE A 92 7.54 -5.21 5.71
N THR A 93 7.23 -5.71 4.52
CA THR A 93 8.15 -5.67 3.37
C THR A 93 8.55 -4.23 3.07
N THR A 94 7.59 -3.32 2.95
CA THR A 94 7.85 -1.90 2.66
C THR A 94 8.71 -1.24 3.73
N ARG A 95 8.47 -1.53 5.02
CA ARG A 95 9.27 -1.00 6.13
C ARG A 95 10.74 -1.38 6.04
N ILE A 96 11.02 -2.62 5.64
CA ILE A 96 12.38 -3.15 5.57
C ILE A 96 13.08 -2.71 4.28
N TYR A 97 12.40 -2.78 3.15
CA TYR A 97 12.97 -2.47 1.84
C TYR A 97 13.02 -0.98 1.50
N SER A 98 12.09 -0.17 2.02
CA SER A 98 12.03 1.28 1.81
C SER A 98 11.59 2.02 3.09
N PRO A 99 12.45 2.08 4.13
CA PRO A 99 12.12 2.73 5.39
C PRO A 99 11.65 4.19 5.27
N PRO A 100 12.23 5.06 4.41
CA PRO A 100 11.75 6.43 4.26
C PRO A 100 10.31 6.51 3.75
N PHE A 101 9.97 5.71 2.75
CA PHE A 101 8.60 5.65 2.22
C PHE A 101 7.62 5.14 3.28
N TRP A 102 8.00 4.06 3.99
CA TRP A 102 7.19 3.54 5.08
C TRP A 102 6.94 4.58 6.18
N ARG A 103 7.95 5.37 6.58
CA ARG A 103 7.81 6.44 7.58
C ARG A 103 6.82 7.51 7.13
N THR A 104 6.90 7.95 5.88
CA THR A 104 5.97 8.93 5.33
C THR A 104 4.54 8.42 5.38
N VAL A 105 4.29 7.18 4.93
CA VAL A 105 2.98 6.52 5.01
C VAL A 105 2.52 6.43 6.46
N PHE A 106 3.34 5.87 7.35
CA PHE A 106 3.02 5.72 8.76
C PHE A 106 2.60 7.04 9.42
N LEU A 107 3.41 8.10 9.26
CA LEU A 107 3.14 9.40 9.85
C LEU A 107 1.87 10.04 9.27
N THR A 108 1.68 9.95 7.95
CA THR A 108 0.52 10.53 7.26
C THR A 108 -0.77 9.90 7.76
N TYR A 109 -0.85 8.57 7.75
CA TYR A 109 -2.06 7.86 8.14
C TYR A 109 -2.31 7.91 9.64
N CYS A 110 -1.28 7.88 10.50
CA CYS A 110 -1.47 8.10 11.94
C CYS A 110 -2.02 9.50 12.23
N PHE A 111 -1.46 10.53 11.58
CA PHE A 111 -1.89 11.91 11.78
C PHE A 111 -3.32 12.14 11.29
N SER A 112 -3.67 11.69 10.08
CA SER A 112 -5.02 11.80 9.54
C SER A 112 -6.05 11.08 10.41
N ASN A 113 -5.76 9.86 10.87
CA ASN A 113 -6.67 9.12 11.74
C ASN A 113 -6.77 9.72 13.15
N ALA A 114 -5.69 10.31 13.68
CA ALA A 114 -5.75 11.03 14.95
C ALA A 114 -6.64 12.28 14.85
N ILE A 115 -6.59 13.02 13.74
CA ILE A 115 -7.50 14.14 13.47
C ILE A 115 -8.95 13.66 13.43
N LEU A 116 -9.23 12.56 12.76
CA LEU A 116 -10.58 11.99 12.70
C LEU A 116 -11.11 11.60 14.08
N VAL A 117 -10.29 10.94 14.90
CA VAL A 117 -10.67 10.58 16.28
C VAL A 117 -10.91 11.83 17.12
N ALA A 118 -10.03 12.83 17.04
CA ALA A 118 -10.22 14.10 17.75
C ALA A 118 -11.49 14.82 17.31
N GLY A 119 -11.75 14.90 16.01
CA GLY A 119 -12.96 15.49 15.44
C GLY A 119 -14.23 14.79 15.93
N PHE A 120 -14.23 13.46 15.93
CA PHE A 120 -15.34 12.66 16.46
C PHE A 120 -15.60 12.94 17.94
N LEU A 121 -14.55 12.92 18.77
CA LEU A 121 -14.67 13.19 20.20
C LEU A 121 -15.19 14.61 20.47
N ILE A 122 -14.69 15.61 19.74
CA ILE A 122 -15.17 17.00 19.84
C ILE A 122 -16.66 17.10 19.50
N LEU A 123 -17.12 16.42 18.44
CA LEU A 123 -18.54 16.42 18.06
C LEU A 123 -19.41 15.79 19.15
N VAL A 124 -19.02 14.62 19.66
CA VAL A 124 -19.76 13.92 20.72
C VAL A 124 -19.85 14.79 21.98
N LEU A 125 -18.74 15.39 22.42
CA LEU A 125 -18.71 16.26 23.58
C LEU A 125 -19.50 17.56 23.36
N SER A 126 -19.51 18.11 22.15
CA SER A 126 -20.28 19.32 21.82
C SER A 126 -21.78 19.07 21.87
N ILE A 127 -22.23 17.89 21.41
CA ILE A 127 -23.64 17.48 21.45
C ILE A 127 -24.10 17.26 22.90
N ILE A 128 -23.29 16.57 23.71
CA ILE A 128 -23.63 16.27 25.11
C ILE A 128 -23.55 17.53 26.00
N GLY A 129 -22.48 18.31 25.84
CA GLY A 129 -22.16 19.46 26.69
C GLY A 129 -22.75 20.79 26.22
N LYS A 130 -23.46 20.83 25.08
CA LYS A 130 -23.98 22.04 24.43
C LYS A 130 -22.92 23.13 24.22
N THR A 131 -21.69 22.73 23.87
CA THR A 131 -20.60 23.67 23.58
C THR A 131 -20.58 24.09 22.10
N VAL A 132 -19.97 25.22 21.78
CA VAL A 132 -19.91 25.79 20.41
C VAL A 132 -18.78 25.17 19.56
N ALA A 133 -18.18 24.04 19.97
CA ALA A 133 -17.04 23.43 19.29
C ALA A 133 -17.43 22.49 18.12
N ILE A 134 -18.69 22.56 17.66
CA ILE A 134 -19.21 21.73 16.56
C ILE A 134 -18.45 21.97 15.25
N LEU A 135 -18.18 23.24 14.92
CA LEU A 135 -17.54 23.59 13.65
C LEU A 135 -16.14 22.98 13.48
N PRO A 136 -15.20 23.10 14.45
CA PRO A 136 -13.93 22.38 14.40
C PRO A 136 -14.09 20.86 14.22
N GLY A 137 -15.04 20.25 14.94
CA GLY A 137 -15.33 18.82 14.82
C GLY A 137 -15.77 18.43 13.41
N ILE A 138 -16.67 19.20 12.79
CA ILE A 138 -17.11 18.98 11.40
C ILE A 138 -15.93 19.14 10.43
N LEU A 139 -15.11 20.18 10.59
CA LEU A 139 -13.95 20.41 9.72
C LEU A 139 -12.95 19.26 9.80
N MET A 140 -12.67 18.72 10.98
CA MET A 140 -11.81 17.55 11.14
C MET A 140 -12.43 16.29 10.51
N MET A 141 -13.74 16.08 10.69
CA MET A 141 -14.46 14.96 10.07
C MET A 141 -14.59 15.07 8.55
N SER A 142 -14.40 16.26 7.97
CA SER A 142 -14.41 16.47 6.52
C SER A 142 -13.28 15.71 5.78
N LEU A 143 -12.28 15.20 6.49
CA LEU A 143 -11.29 14.29 5.92
C LEU A 143 -11.91 13.02 5.35
N VAL A 144 -13.01 12.50 5.92
CA VAL A 144 -13.70 11.30 5.39
C VAL A 144 -14.24 11.53 3.96
N PRO A 145 -15.09 12.55 3.70
CA PRO A 145 -15.52 12.82 2.33
C PRO A 145 -14.37 13.24 1.40
N LEU A 146 -13.27 13.83 1.92
CA LEU A 146 -12.08 14.11 1.11
C LEU A 146 -11.35 12.82 0.67
N GLU A 147 -11.22 11.82 1.54
CA GLU A 147 -10.69 10.50 1.18
C GLU A 147 -11.56 9.82 0.11
N MET A 148 -12.88 9.91 0.26
CA MET A 148 -13.83 9.41 -0.75
C MET A 148 -13.72 10.17 -2.09
N ALA A 149 -13.55 11.49 -2.04
CA ALA A 149 -13.36 12.31 -3.23
C ALA A 149 -12.03 11.97 -3.94
N ASN A 150 -10.95 11.75 -3.19
CA ASN A 150 -9.67 11.29 -3.73
C ASN A 150 -9.82 9.91 -4.39
N ALA A 151 -10.60 9.00 -3.81
CA ALA A 151 -10.94 7.72 -4.42
C ALA A 151 -11.71 7.92 -5.73
N ALA A 152 -12.70 8.83 -5.76
CA ALA A 152 -13.44 9.18 -6.96
C ALA A 152 -12.57 9.78 -8.06
N TYR A 153 -11.54 10.55 -7.70
CA TYR A 153 -10.55 11.09 -8.63
C TYR A 153 -9.63 10.02 -9.21
N LEU A 154 -9.23 9.03 -8.40
CA LEU A 154 -8.33 7.95 -8.82
C LEU A 154 -9.03 6.88 -9.68
N LEU A 155 -10.32 6.61 -9.46
CA LEU A 155 -11.02 5.50 -10.11
C LEU A 155 -11.01 5.56 -11.66
N PRO A 156 -11.24 6.72 -12.31
CA PRO A 156 -11.15 6.83 -13.76
C PRO A 156 -9.77 6.48 -14.31
N VAL A 157 -8.71 6.84 -13.57
CA VAL A 157 -7.33 6.48 -13.94
C VAL A 157 -7.17 4.95 -13.92
N VAL A 158 -7.67 4.29 -12.87
CA VAL A 158 -7.65 2.82 -12.77
C VAL A 158 -8.42 2.17 -13.92
N GLN A 159 -9.59 2.71 -14.28
CA GLN A 159 -10.39 2.22 -15.42
C GLN A 159 -9.65 2.36 -16.75
N GLN A 160 -8.88 3.42 -16.95
CA GLN A 160 -8.04 3.60 -18.14
C GLN A 160 -6.86 2.64 -18.19
N MET A 161 -6.31 2.25 -17.04
CA MET A 161 -5.23 1.26 -16.96
C MET A 161 -5.71 -0.15 -17.31
N ILE A 162 -7.00 -0.45 -17.06
CA ILE A 162 -7.59 -1.78 -17.21
C ILE A 162 -8.94 -1.67 -17.95
N PRO A 163 -8.94 -1.29 -19.24
CA PRO A 163 -10.16 -0.96 -19.97
C PRO A 163 -11.14 -2.14 -20.07
N GLU A 164 -10.63 -3.37 -20.19
CA GLU A 164 -11.44 -4.59 -20.26
C GLU A 164 -12.33 -4.81 -19.02
N HIS A 165 -11.92 -4.28 -17.87
CA HIS A 165 -12.65 -4.43 -16.60
C HIS A 165 -13.41 -3.16 -16.19
N SER A 166 -13.37 -2.10 -17.01
CA SER A 166 -13.94 -0.80 -16.66
C SER A 166 -15.43 -0.88 -16.28
N ALA A 167 -16.23 -1.64 -17.02
CA ALA A 167 -17.65 -1.83 -16.74
C ALA A 167 -17.92 -2.56 -15.41
N GLN A 168 -17.04 -3.49 -15.01
CA GLN A 168 -17.15 -4.19 -13.72
C GLN A 168 -16.74 -3.26 -12.57
N ILE A 169 -15.68 -2.48 -12.76
CA ILE A 169 -15.20 -1.47 -11.81
C ILE A 169 -16.29 -0.41 -11.57
N GLU A 170 -16.97 0.04 -12.63
CA GLU A 170 -18.03 1.04 -12.56
C GLU A 170 -19.20 0.57 -11.67
N LYS A 171 -19.59 -0.71 -11.76
CA LYS A 171 -20.62 -1.31 -10.89
C LYS A 171 -20.22 -1.30 -9.42
N LEU A 172 -18.92 -1.26 -9.12
CA LEU A 172 -18.38 -1.34 -7.77
C LEU A 172 -17.93 0.02 -7.21
N LYS A 173 -18.05 1.12 -7.96
CA LYS A 173 -17.50 2.43 -7.59
C LYS A 173 -17.93 2.92 -6.21
N TRP A 174 -19.20 2.76 -5.86
CA TRP A 174 -19.71 3.21 -4.55
C TRP A 174 -19.14 2.38 -3.41
N LYS A 175 -18.99 1.06 -3.61
CA LYS A 175 -18.31 0.18 -2.64
C LYS A 175 -16.84 0.57 -2.51
N TYR A 176 -16.17 0.94 -3.60
CA TYR A 176 -14.80 1.43 -3.57
C TYR A 176 -14.68 2.72 -2.74
N TYR A 177 -15.52 3.74 -3.01
CA TYR A 177 -15.51 5.02 -2.28
C TYR A 177 -15.79 4.84 -0.78
N LEU A 178 -16.83 4.08 -0.43
CA LEU A 178 -17.24 3.88 0.97
C LEU A 178 -16.21 3.06 1.78
N VAL A 179 -15.42 2.22 1.13
CA VAL A 179 -14.39 1.40 1.78
C VAL A 179 -13.05 2.13 1.89
N THR A 180 -12.82 3.21 1.14
CA THR A 180 -11.56 3.98 1.19
C THR A 180 -11.19 4.46 2.60
N PRO A 181 -12.11 5.04 3.41
CA PRO A 181 -11.77 5.42 4.78
C PRO A 181 -11.37 4.23 5.66
N LEU A 182 -11.95 3.05 5.43
CA LEU A 182 -11.56 1.84 6.15
C LEU A 182 -10.15 1.38 5.75
N ALA A 183 -9.73 1.62 4.51
CA ALA A 183 -8.35 1.36 4.08
C ALA A 183 -7.35 2.29 4.77
N SER A 184 -7.72 3.55 5.03
CA SER A 184 -6.91 4.51 5.81
C SER A 184 -6.60 3.98 7.21
N ILE A 185 -7.63 3.47 7.91
CA ILE A 185 -7.50 2.83 9.22
C ILE A 185 -6.64 1.57 9.13
N LEU A 186 -6.86 0.72 8.11
CA LEU A 186 -6.08 -0.50 7.89
C LEU A 186 -4.59 -0.20 7.69
N ILE A 187 -4.24 0.84 6.92
CA ILE A 187 -2.85 1.26 6.70
C ILE A 187 -2.20 1.70 8.02
N MET A 188 -2.92 2.46 8.85
CA MET A 188 -2.44 2.85 10.17
C MET A 188 -2.18 1.61 11.04
N ILE A 189 -3.16 0.71 11.17
CA ILE A 189 -3.04 -0.51 11.99
C ILE A 189 -1.87 -1.37 11.52
N ASN A 190 -1.78 -1.67 10.23
CA ASN A 190 -0.70 -2.49 9.69
C ASN A 190 0.68 -1.84 9.87
N SER A 191 0.76 -0.51 9.83
CA SER A 191 2.01 0.20 10.07
C SER A 191 2.42 0.12 11.55
N ILE A 192 1.47 0.20 12.48
CA ILE A 192 1.74 -0.03 13.91
C ILE A 192 2.16 -1.49 14.14
N VAL A 193 1.45 -2.46 13.56
CA VAL A 193 1.78 -3.89 13.68
C VAL A 193 3.17 -4.17 13.10
N SER A 194 3.52 -3.56 11.96
CA SER A 194 4.82 -3.82 11.36
C SER A 194 5.98 -3.36 12.24
N LEU A 195 5.79 -2.45 13.20
CA LEU A 195 6.83 -2.06 14.17
C LEU A 195 7.17 -3.19 15.16
N THR A 196 6.23 -4.09 15.43
CA THR A 196 6.39 -5.13 16.47
C THR A 196 6.94 -6.44 15.91
N THR A 197 6.94 -6.61 14.58
CA THR A 197 7.35 -7.86 13.95
C THR A 197 8.04 -7.67 12.60
N ASN A 198 8.98 -8.55 12.29
CA ASN A 198 9.56 -8.74 10.95
C ASN A 198 9.14 -10.08 10.33
N GLU A 199 8.17 -10.76 10.94
CA GLU A 199 7.76 -12.12 10.59
C GLU A 199 6.35 -12.15 10.03
N PHE A 200 6.14 -13.05 9.08
CA PHE A 200 4.81 -13.37 8.55
C PHE A 200 4.82 -14.76 7.91
N THR A 201 3.64 -15.33 7.75
CA THR A 201 3.43 -16.56 6.97
C THR A 201 2.98 -16.19 5.56
N TRP A 202 3.47 -16.91 4.56
CA TRP A 202 3.02 -16.79 3.18
C TRP A 202 3.08 -18.15 2.50
N ARG A 203 1.93 -18.59 1.96
CA ARG A 203 1.78 -19.90 1.30
C ARG A 203 2.31 -21.07 2.14
N GLY A 204 1.94 -21.10 3.43
CA GLY A 204 2.36 -22.14 4.37
C GLY A 204 3.83 -22.06 4.80
N VAL A 205 4.56 -21.00 4.47
CA VAL A 205 5.95 -20.83 4.89
C VAL A 205 6.07 -19.61 5.78
N ARG A 206 6.67 -19.78 6.96
CA ARG A 206 6.93 -18.67 7.89
C ARG A 206 8.30 -18.07 7.60
N TYR A 207 8.32 -16.77 7.33
CA TYR A 207 9.51 -16.00 7.00
C TYR A 207 9.84 -15.00 8.11
N ARG A 208 11.13 -14.70 8.27
CA ARG A 208 11.63 -13.53 8.99
C ARG A 208 12.47 -12.68 8.06
N LEU A 209 12.09 -11.42 7.88
CA LEU A 209 12.89 -10.48 7.10
C LEU A 209 13.93 -9.81 8.01
N VAL A 210 15.20 -10.15 7.80
CA VAL A 210 16.30 -9.57 8.58
C VAL A 210 16.77 -8.25 7.95
N SER A 211 16.89 -8.23 6.62
CA SER A 211 17.28 -7.06 5.85
C SER A 211 16.76 -7.16 4.40
N PRO A 212 16.90 -6.12 3.56
CA PRO A 212 16.54 -6.19 2.15
C PRO A 212 17.20 -7.33 1.36
N THR A 213 18.35 -7.83 1.83
CA THR A 213 19.14 -8.87 1.17
C THR A 213 19.21 -10.18 1.96
N LYS A 214 18.47 -10.28 3.09
CA LYS A 214 18.48 -11.48 3.92
C LYS A 214 17.08 -11.77 4.46
N THR A 215 16.54 -12.88 4.01
CA THR A 215 15.29 -13.48 4.49
C THR A 215 15.58 -14.86 5.05
N GLU A 216 15.11 -15.12 6.27
CA GLU A 216 15.22 -16.42 6.94
C GLU A 216 13.90 -17.18 6.82
N VAL A 217 13.98 -18.47 6.51
CA VAL A 217 12.83 -19.38 6.54
C VAL A 217 12.79 -20.04 7.91
N LEU A 218 11.75 -19.76 8.69
CA LEU A 218 11.63 -20.24 10.07
C LEU A 218 10.98 -21.62 10.14
N SER A 219 9.91 -21.83 9.37
CA SER A 219 9.19 -23.11 9.30
C SER A 219 8.43 -23.23 7.98
N LYS A 220 8.11 -24.46 7.61
CA LYS A 220 7.20 -24.79 6.52
C LYS A 220 6.12 -25.69 7.09
N ASP A 221 4.87 -25.33 6.85
CA ASP A 221 3.74 -26.19 7.12
C ASP A 221 3.84 -27.35 6.11
N ASN A 222 4.03 -28.58 6.63
CA ASN A 222 4.11 -29.81 5.83
C ASN A 222 2.76 -30.17 5.23
#